data_AF-A0A2G9TJ09-F1
#
_entry.id   AF-A0A2G9TJ09-F1
#
_cell.length_a   1.000
_cell.length_b   1.000
_cell.length_c   1.000
_cell.angle_alpha   90.00
_cell.angle_beta   90.00
_cell.angle_gamma   90.00
#
_symmetry.space_group_name_H-M   'P 1'
#
loop_
_entity.id
_entity.type
_entity.pdbx_description
1 polymer ?
#
loop_
_entity_poly.entity_id
_entity_poly.type
_entity_poly.pdbx_seq_one_letter_code
_entity_poly.pdbx_strand_id
1 'polypeptide(L)'
;LSSQSRLTGVSGVVWNHSYYDTKKWMGMLKETIGEDLTLIETSKINVPRLSIVATIVNSPVLQPYVFRNYEPPAGRDSHYRGSTGHYLWKAVQVYLHYLIP
;
A
#
# COMPACT_ATOMS: atom_id res chain seq x y z
N LEU A 1 -17.87 14.54 -51.42
CA LEU A 1 -18.00 13.40 -50.49
C LEU A 1 -17.39 13.80 -49.16
N SER A 2 -18.16 13.69 -48.09
CA SER A 2 -17.80 14.07 -46.73
C SER A 2 -16.56 13.30 -46.23
N SER A 3 -15.44 13.98 -45.95
CA SER A 3 -14.29 13.35 -45.27
C SER A 3 -14.50 13.41 -43.75
N GLN A 4 -15.03 12.32 -43.21
CA GLN A 4 -14.88 11.93 -41.80
C GLN A 4 -13.36 11.75 -41.56
N SER A 5 -12.65 12.30 -40.57
CA SER A 5 -12.89 12.46 -39.13
C SER A 5 -11.88 13.51 -38.60
N ARG A 6 -12.26 14.59 -37.91
CA ARG A 6 -12.44 14.72 -36.45
C ARG A 6 -11.30 14.12 -35.59
N LEU A 7 -10.66 15.03 -34.83
CA LEU A 7 -9.94 14.86 -33.54
C LEU A 7 -8.41 14.77 -33.56
N THR A 8 -7.80 15.89 -33.90
CA THR A 8 -6.43 16.31 -33.54
C THR A 8 -6.24 16.62 -32.03
N GLY A 9 -6.96 15.98 -31.10
CA GLY A 9 -7.12 16.54 -29.75
C GLY A 9 -7.04 15.62 -28.51
N VAL A 10 -6.96 14.28 -28.62
CA VAL A 10 -7.19 13.41 -27.43
C VAL A 10 -6.17 12.27 -27.28
N SER A 11 -5.11 12.20 -28.08
CA SER A 11 -4.12 11.11 -27.93
C SER A 11 -3.12 11.33 -26.77
N GLY A 12 -2.86 12.58 -26.36
CA GLY A 12 -1.86 12.90 -25.32
C GLY A 12 -2.36 12.99 -23.88
N VAL A 13 -3.67 13.16 -23.66
CA VAL A 13 -4.24 13.49 -22.34
C VAL A 13 -4.76 12.26 -21.59
N VAL A 14 -5.06 11.16 -22.29
CA VAL A 14 -5.74 9.99 -21.70
C VAL A 14 -4.78 8.99 -21.02
N TRP A 15 -3.47 9.11 -21.22
CA TRP A 15 -2.50 8.19 -20.60
C TRP A 15 -1.95 8.66 -19.24
N ASN A 16 -2.06 9.95 -18.89
CA ASN A 16 -1.47 10.50 -17.66
C ASN A 16 -2.45 10.59 -16.46
N HIS A 17 -3.77 10.44 -16.66
CA HIS A 17 -4.77 10.59 -15.59
C HIS A 17 -5.24 9.28 -14.95
N SER A 18 -4.86 8.11 -15.51
CA SER A 18 -5.29 6.80 -15.02
C SER A 18 -4.26 6.07 -14.14
N TYR A 19 -3.15 6.71 -13.78
CA TYR A 19 -2.07 6.08 -13.00
C TYR A 19 -2.30 6.09 -11.47
N TYR A 20 -3.51 6.41 -11.02
CA TYR A 20 -3.88 6.70 -9.63
C TYR A 20 -3.13 7.92 -9.08
N ASP A 21 -3.87 8.98 -8.78
CA ASP A 21 -3.33 10.04 -7.95
C ASP A 21 -3.08 9.47 -6.54
N THR A 22 -1.86 9.00 -6.31
CA THR A 22 -1.42 8.37 -5.07
C THR A 22 -1.72 9.28 -3.87
N LYS A 23 -1.68 10.60 -4.04
CA LYS A 23 -2.01 11.56 -2.98
C LYS A 23 -3.48 11.50 -2.61
N LYS A 24 -4.37 11.41 -3.60
CA LYS A 24 -5.82 11.28 -3.38
C LYS A 24 -6.15 9.95 -2.71
N TRP A 25 -5.52 8.86 -3.13
CA TRP A 25 -5.66 7.55 -2.49
C TRP A 25 -5.15 7.56 -1.04
N MET A 26 -3.98 8.14 -0.78
CA MET A 26 -3.45 8.31 0.58
C MET A 26 -4.40 9.14 1.45
N GLY A 27 -4.98 10.21 0.91
CA GLY A 27 -5.97 11.02 1.62
C GLY A 27 -7.19 10.20 2.06
N MET A 28 -7.77 9.41 1.14
CA MET A 28 -8.91 8.54 1.48
C MET A 28 -8.56 7.46 2.51
N LEU A 29 -7.36 6.87 2.42
CA LEU A 29 -6.91 5.88 3.41
C LEU A 29 -6.79 6.50 4.79
N LYS A 30 -6.19 7.69 4.87
CA LYS A 30 -6.01 8.45 6.12
C LYS A 30 -7.34 8.88 6.72
N GLU A 31 -8.29 9.32 5.90
CA GLU A 31 -9.64 9.68 6.33
C GLU A 31 -10.42 8.47 6.86
N THR A 32 -10.29 7.31 6.20
CA THR A 32 -11.05 6.10 6.57
C THR A 32 -10.45 5.36 7.77
N ILE A 33 -9.11 5.28 7.85
CA ILE A 33 -8.39 4.46 8.85
C ILE A 33 -7.91 5.31 10.04
N GLY A 34 -7.64 6.59 9.81
CA GLY A 34 -6.91 7.47 10.73
C GLY A 34 -5.42 7.53 10.42
N GLU A 35 -4.80 8.68 10.69
CA GLU A 35 -3.37 8.92 10.40
C GLU A 35 -2.43 8.26 11.42
N ASP A 36 -2.89 8.12 12.66
CA ASP A 36 -2.06 7.73 13.81
C ASP A 36 -2.27 6.27 14.25
N LEU A 37 -3.23 5.56 13.65
CA LEU A 37 -3.53 4.19 14.04
C LEU A 37 -2.43 3.23 13.57
N THR A 38 -1.72 2.62 14.51
CA THR A 38 -0.71 1.58 14.23
C THR A 38 -1.34 0.20 14.13
N LEU A 39 -0.67 -0.71 13.40
CA LEU A 39 -1.11 -2.10 13.28
C LEU A 39 -1.27 -2.77 14.63
N ILE A 40 -0.30 -2.62 15.54
CA ILE A 40 -0.36 -3.26 16.86
C ILE A 40 -1.54 -2.75 17.70
N GLU A 41 -1.95 -1.49 17.56
CA GLU A 41 -3.11 -0.95 18.25
C GLU A 41 -4.42 -1.60 17.80
N THR A 42 -4.50 -2.06 16.54
CA THR A 42 -5.68 -2.80 16.07
C THR A 42 -5.92 -4.10 16.83
N SER A 43 -4.86 -4.71 17.39
CA SER A 43 -5.01 -5.92 18.21
C SER A 43 -5.80 -5.69 19.49
N LYS A 44 -5.90 -4.44 19.95
CA LYS A 44 -6.61 -4.06 21.18
C LYS A 44 -8.12 -3.91 20.96
N ILE A 45 -8.59 -3.85 19.71
CA ILE A 45 -9.99 -3.50 19.35
C ILE A 45 -10.76 -4.66 18.73
N ASN A 46 -10.69 -5.86 19.31
CA ASN A 46 -11.40 -7.08 18.87
C ASN A 46 -11.25 -7.41 17.36
N VAL A 47 -10.16 -6.96 16.74
CA VAL A 47 -9.80 -7.29 15.36
C VAL A 47 -9.06 -8.64 15.38
N PRO A 48 -9.37 -9.56 14.46
CA PRO A 48 -8.62 -10.81 14.34
C PRO A 48 -7.14 -10.54 14.03
N ARG A 49 -6.30 -11.58 14.19
CA ARG A 49 -4.90 -11.48 13.78
C ARG A 49 -4.81 -11.18 12.28
N LEU A 50 -4.20 -10.04 11.95
CA LEU A 50 -4.03 -9.49 10.61
C LEU A 50 -2.57 -9.59 10.19
N SER A 51 -2.35 -9.94 8.92
CA SER A 51 -1.04 -9.85 8.28
C SER A 51 -1.20 -9.31 6.86
N ILE A 52 -0.40 -8.30 6.52
CA ILE A 52 -0.31 -7.74 5.16
C ILE A 52 1.08 -8.06 4.64
N VAL A 53 1.14 -8.70 3.47
CA VAL A 53 2.41 -9.09 2.83
C VAL A 53 2.74 -8.11 1.71
N ALA A 54 3.96 -7.62 1.71
CA ALA A 54 4.52 -6.77 0.67
C ALA A 54 5.88 -7.30 0.20
N THR A 55 6.39 -6.72 -0.87
CA THR A 55 7.70 -7.09 -1.42
C THR A 55 8.67 -5.93 -1.26
N ILE A 56 9.84 -6.22 -0.69
CA ILE A 56 10.98 -5.32 -0.66
C ILE A 56 11.61 -5.34 -2.06
N VAL A 57 11.47 -4.24 -2.79
CA VAL A 57 12.02 -4.10 -4.15
C VAL A 57 13.38 -3.40 -4.18
N ASN A 58 13.81 -2.77 -3.09
CA ASN A 58 15.10 -2.09 -2.99
C ASN A 58 16.26 -3.01 -2.57
N SER A 59 16.10 -4.32 -2.81
CA SER A 59 17.07 -5.36 -2.48
C SER A 59 17.45 -6.10 -3.77
N PRO A 60 18.72 -6.56 -3.92
CA PRO A 60 19.15 -7.33 -5.08
C PRO A 60 18.34 -8.63 -5.28
N VAL A 61 17.69 -9.11 -4.21
CA VAL A 61 16.76 -10.23 -4.24
C VAL A 61 15.41 -9.76 -3.71
N LEU A 62 14.31 -10.12 -4.38
CA LEU A 62 12.96 -9.85 -3.90
C LEU A 62 12.75 -10.57 -2.56
N GLN A 63 12.46 -9.79 -1.52
CA GLN A 63 12.22 -10.31 -0.18
C GLN A 63 10.79 -9.98 0.26
N PRO A 64 10.05 -10.92 0.84
CA PRO A 64 8.76 -10.60 1.45
C PRO A 64 8.97 -9.79 2.74
N TYR A 65 8.06 -8.86 3.00
CA TYR A 65 7.93 -8.14 4.25
C TYR A 65 6.51 -8.30 4.78
N VAL A 66 6.38 -8.66 6.06
CA VAL A 66 5.08 -8.95 6.68
C VAL A 66 4.75 -7.91 7.74
N PHE A 67 3.79 -7.05 7.45
CA PHE A 67 3.15 -6.16 8.42
C PHE A 67 2.13 -6.94 9.24
N ARG A 68 2.14 -6.82 10.57
CA ARG A 68 1.30 -7.65 11.44
C ARG A 68 0.70 -6.85 12.57
N ASN A 69 -0.46 -7.25 13.07
CA ASN A 69 -1.01 -6.71 14.32
C ASN A 69 -0.72 -7.61 15.53
N TYR A 70 0.17 -8.59 15.42
CA TYR A 70 0.51 -9.48 16.50
C TYR A 70 2.01 -9.76 16.50
N GLU A 71 2.55 -10.01 17.68
CA GLU A 71 3.93 -10.46 17.84
C GLU A 71 3.98 -12.01 17.80
N PRO A 72 5.01 -12.61 17.20
CA PRO A 72 5.27 -14.02 17.36
C PRO A 72 5.33 -14.44 18.84
N PRO A 73 4.98 -15.68 19.18
CA PRO A 73 5.13 -16.19 20.54
C PRO A 73 6.57 -16.03 21.05
N ALA A 74 6.73 -15.75 22.35
CA ALA A 74 8.04 -15.64 22.96
C ALA A 74 8.93 -16.86 22.63
N GLY A 75 10.17 -16.60 22.21
CA GLY A 75 11.11 -17.64 21.80
C GLY A 75 10.91 -18.19 20.39
N ARG A 76 10.04 -17.58 19.58
CA ARG A 76 9.92 -17.88 18.14
C ARG A 76 10.08 -16.63 17.31
N ASP A 77 11.06 -16.66 16.42
CA ASP A 77 11.18 -15.63 15.41
C ASP A 77 10.37 -15.98 14.17
N SER A 78 9.92 -14.94 13.49
CA SER A 78 9.29 -15.07 12.18
C SER A 78 10.34 -15.42 11.12
N HIS A 79 10.05 -16.41 10.27
CA HIS A 79 10.86 -16.70 9.08
C HIS A 79 10.93 -15.51 8.11
N TYR A 80 9.90 -14.67 8.09
CA TYR A 80 9.83 -13.49 7.24
C TYR A 80 10.11 -12.22 8.05
N ARG A 81 10.88 -11.30 7.44
CA ARG A 81 11.08 -9.94 7.97
C ARG A 81 9.73 -9.24 8.07
N GLY A 82 9.55 -8.44 9.10
CA GLY A 82 8.27 -7.77 9.33
C GLY A 82 8.28 -6.90 10.58
N SER A 83 7.17 -6.20 10.81
CA SER A 83 7.02 -5.33 11.98
C SER A 83 5.54 -5.13 12.33
N THR A 84 5.31 -4.79 13.59
CA THR A 84 4.00 -4.48 14.17
C THR A 84 3.76 -2.98 14.39
N GLY A 85 4.81 -2.16 14.31
CA GLY A 85 4.77 -0.74 14.68
C GLY A 85 4.46 0.23 13.52
N HIS A 86 4.04 -0.24 12.36
CA HIS A 86 3.71 0.64 11.24
C HIS A 86 2.28 1.16 11.33
N TYR A 87 2.05 2.39 10.86
CA TYR A 87 0.70 2.92 10.67
C TYR A 87 -0.07 2.02 9.69
N LEU A 88 -1.32 1.71 10.03
CA LEU A 88 -2.17 0.79 9.26
C LEU A 88 -2.39 1.32 7.85
N TRP A 89 -2.71 2.61 7.70
CA TRP A 89 -2.89 3.23 6.38
C TRP A 89 -1.64 3.12 5.52
N LYS A 90 -0.45 3.21 6.12
CA LYS A 90 0.84 3.07 5.42
C LYS A 90 1.08 1.62 5.00
N ALA A 91 0.76 0.65 5.85
CA ALA A 91 0.85 -0.77 5.52
C ALA A 91 -0.09 -1.18 4.37
N VAL A 92 -1.29 -0.61 4.31
CA VAL A 92 -2.24 -0.79 3.19
C VAL A 92 -1.73 -0.06 1.94
N GLN A 93 -1.18 1.15 2.10
CA GLN A 93 -0.60 1.92 1.00
C GLN A 93 0.62 1.24 0.37
N VAL A 94 1.45 0.51 1.15
CA VAL A 94 2.67 -0.16 0.65
C VAL A 94 2.42 -1.03 -0.58
N TYR A 95 1.19 -1.56 -0.74
CA TYR A 95 0.79 -2.26 -1.97
C TYR A 95 0.95 -1.41 -3.25
N LEU A 96 0.83 -0.09 -3.14
CA LEU A 96 0.86 0.85 -4.26
C LEU A 96 2.20 1.59 -4.47
N HIS A 97 3.06 1.67 -3.45
CA HIS A 97 4.15 2.66 -3.44
C HIS A 97 5.48 2.12 -2.91
N TYR A 98 5.86 0.92 -3.34
CA TYR A 98 7.26 0.48 -3.34
C TYR A 98 7.71 0.29 -4.79
N LEU A 99 7.79 1.41 -5.49
CA LEU A 99 8.73 1.70 -6.56
C LEU A 99 9.22 3.12 -6.26
N ILE A 100 10.53 3.26 -6.07
CA ILE A 100 11.34 4.49 -5.93
C ILE A 100 11.78 4.79 -4.47
N PRO A 101 13.10 5.01 -4.25
CA PRO A 101 13.73 5.26 -2.94
C PRO A 101 13.31 6.54 -2.23
#